data_AF-A0A972N7C0-F1
#
_entry.id   AF-A0A972N7C0-F1
#
_cell.length_a   1.000
_cell.length_b   1.000
_cell.length_c   1.000
_cell.angle_alpha   90.00
_cell.angle_beta   90.00
_cell.angle_gamma   90.00
#
_symmetry.space_group_name_H-M   'P 1'
#
loop_
_entity.id
_entity.type
_entity.pdbx_description
1 polymer ?
#
loop_
_entity_poly.entity_id
_entity_poly.type
_entity_poly.pdbx_seq_one_letter_code
_entity_poly.pdbx_strand_id
1 'polypeptide(L)'
;GLEDGPIRQDIAKAVRAAYLELPVRKPSEQRYRWVLNLPALGWARWEWIPKGRRKELEALAQSAEADAPTADLFLAYAETYGPKRTVGLFADMLLAGFRERLDLPKGDRYLYTLHLNGNWLARDPAYHRYLYHHYLGALFENARPGTCHLCGQEKERVTDNTTRFWFKFYITDKPGFASGFLKENFYRNYRLCPECYQVLLAGESFMRTRLRSWLGTQVYVIPVFHLPHVQPRGSDLNAWADYIANRWQASLTLEGWKAFQQKLKAYQRFEDHKAAFLLDFLFVEGDERSTKLQHYIRDVPPSRLDELDEARNATRDFAEHHLAPLNTWDLGLRSLFYLFPIGRRGQGRQAFFQFLEALLTQRPVVFRNLIPLFLETASIHRFEKYGAYVHRPPKDSEFMLRVFLVQTQLLRIMLDHLAMLIPSGGVSMSDSALTDEVRRLVPSDVWAYMEALDLNLAERALFLLGMLVGEVALKQQTTGSTPILNKIHFQGMDANKVRRLSNEILEQMRIYKALNPRTKDLFAAMRVLMDQARNLLSPAENTYWVLSGYAFRHLQRFGQSPSTSTEEQSQP
;
A
#
# COMPACT_ATOMS: atom_id res chain seq x y z
N GLY A 1 -24.37 26.79 -24.28
CA GLY A 1 -23.56 26.40 -23.12
C GLY A 1 -22.81 27.61 -22.59
N LEU A 2 -21.99 28.25 -23.42
CA LEU A 2 -21.54 29.62 -23.16
C LEU A 2 -22.71 30.60 -23.30
N GLU A 3 -22.77 31.58 -22.40
CA GLU A 3 -23.68 32.73 -22.48
C GLU A 3 -23.42 33.53 -23.76
N ASP A 4 -24.43 34.26 -24.23
CA ASP A 4 -24.23 35.21 -25.33
C ASP A 4 -23.29 36.34 -24.90
N GLY A 5 -22.26 36.57 -25.71
CA GLY A 5 -21.20 37.53 -25.41
C GLY A 5 -20.02 37.44 -26.39
N PRO A 6 -19.03 38.34 -26.27
CA PRO A 6 -17.92 38.47 -27.22
C PRO A 6 -17.16 37.16 -27.41
N ILE A 7 -16.84 36.45 -26.32
CA ILE A 7 -16.09 35.19 -26.40
C ILE A 7 -16.85 34.08 -27.12
N ARG A 8 -18.19 34.02 -26.99
CA ARG A 8 -19.00 33.04 -27.72
C ARG A 8 -18.95 33.31 -29.22
N GLN A 9 -18.97 34.58 -29.63
CA GLN A 9 -18.84 34.98 -31.03
C GLN A 9 -17.45 34.67 -31.56
N ASP A 10 -16.40 34.98 -30.80
CA ASP A 10 -15.01 34.67 -31.14
C ASP A 10 -14.78 33.17 -31.28
N ILE A 11 -15.28 32.36 -30.34
CA ILE A 11 -15.24 30.90 -30.43
C ILE A 11 -16.03 30.41 -31.64
N ALA A 12 -17.23 30.94 -31.90
CA ALA A 12 -18.03 30.52 -33.06
C ALA A 12 -17.36 30.87 -34.39
N LYS A 13 -16.61 31.98 -34.44
CA LYS A 13 -15.78 32.36 -35.60
C LYS A 13 -14.57 31.43 -35.72
N ALA A 14 -13.86 31.17 -34.63
CA ALA A 14 -12.71 30.28 -34.59
C ALA A 14 -13.09 28.84 -34.98
N VAL A 15 -14.22 28.33 -34.50
CA VAL A 15 -14.76 27.01 -34.88
C VAL A 15 -15.03 26.96 -36.39
N ARG A 16 -15.69 27.97 -36.96
CA ARG A 16 -15.94 28.03 -38.41
C ARG A 16 -14.67 28.08 -39.25
N ALA A 17 -13.61 28.71 -38.75
CA ALA A 17 -12.37 28.88 -39.50
C ALA A 17 -11.37 27.71 -39.32
N ALA A 18 -11.37 27.06 -38.15
CA ALA A 18 -10.27 26.18 -37.73
C ALA A 18 -10.72 24.76 -37.36
N TYR A 19 -12.00 24.42 -37.48
CA TYR A 19 -12.49 23.07 -37.19
C TYR A 19 -13.03 22.37 -38.43
N LEU A 20 -12.88 21.05 -38.43
CA LEU A 20 -13.45 20.11 -39.38
C LEU A 20 -14.61 19.40 -38.70
N GLU A 21 -15.74 19.33 -39.41
CA GLU A 21 -16.92 18.60 -38.96
C GLU A 21 -16.82 17.13 -39.38
N LEU A 22 -16.88 16.21 -38.42
CA LEU A 22 -16.85 14.78 -38.65
C LEU A 22 -18.26 14.21 -38.83
N PRO A 23 -18.43 13.18 -39.67
CA PRO A 23 -19.70 12.47 -39.80
C PRO A 23 -20.06 11.76 -38.48
N VAL A 24 -21.28 12.00 -38.01
CA VAL A 24 -21.82 11.40 -36.78
C VAL A 24 -23.00 10.51 -37.14
N ARG A 25 -22.99 9.25 -36.68
CA ARG A 25 -24.01 8.24 -37.03
C ARG A 25 -25.06 8.06 -35.95
N LYS A 26 -24.73 8.36 -34.69
CA LYS A 26 -25.61 8.13 -33.54
C LYS A 26 -25.59 9.32 -32.58
N PRO A 27 -26.68 9.59 -31.85
CA PRO A 27 -26.73 10.70 -30.88
C PRO A 27 -25.61 10.68 -29.84
N SER A 28 -25.17 9.48 -29.42
CA SER A 28 -24.07 9.30 -28.45
C SER A 28 -22.70 9.74 -28.96
N GLU A 29 -22.53 9.87 -30.27
CA GLU A 29 -21.29 10.29 -30.92
C GLU A 29 -21.20 11.81 -31.10
N GLN A 30 -22.27 12.55 -30.80
CA GLN A 30 -22.35 13.98 -31.09
C GLN A 30 -21.28 14.82 -30.39
N ARG A 31 -20.74 14.31 -29.28
CA ARG A 31 -19.61 14.93 -28.59
C ARG A 31 -18.28 14.88 -29.36
N TYR A 32 -18.18 14.08 -30.42
CA TYR A 32 -16.99 13.91 -31.26
C TYR A 32 -17.13 14.58 -32.62
N ARG A 33 -18.21 15.34 -32.86
CA ARG A 33 -18.53 15.93 -34.16
C ARG A 33 -17.47 16.92 -34.67
N TRP A 34 -16.67 17.51 -33.80
CA TRP A 34 -15.75 18.60 -34.17
C TRP A 34 -14.31 18.26 -33.79
N VAL A 35 -13.40 18.40 -34.75
CA VAL A 35 -11.94 18.33 -34.54
C VAL A 35 -11.27 19.55 -35.14
N LEU A 36 -10.08 19.92 -34.69
CA LEU A 36 -9.30 20.97 -35.35
C LEU A 36 -8.98 20.55 -36.78
N ASN A 37 -9.14 21.43 -37.77
CA ASN A 37 -8.78 21.17 -39.16
C ASN A 37 -7.24 21.23 -39.31
N LEU A 38 -6.55 20.16 -38.89
CA LEU A 38 -5.08 20.09 -38.90
C LEU A 38 -4.49 20.36 -40.30
N PRO A 39 -5.07 19.87 -41.42
CA PRO A 39 -4.60 20.23 -42.76
C PRO A 39 -4.61 21.74 -43.00
N ALA A 40 -5.74 22.40 -42.78
CA ALA A 40 -5.87 23.84 -42.98
C ALA A 40 -4.95 24.66 -42.06
N LEU A 41 -4.64 24.13 -40.88
CA LEU A 41 -3.72 24.75 -39.92
C LEU A 41 -2.24 24.48 -40.22
N GLY A 42 -1.91 23.63 -41.21
CA GLY A 42 -0.53 23.21 -41.48
C GLY A 42 0.05 22.27 -40.42
N TRP A 43 -0.82 21.51 -39.75
CA TRP A 43 -0.51 20.54 -38.70
C TRP A 43 -0.80 19.08 -39.09
N ALA A 44 -1.13 18.82 -40.35
CA ALA A 44 -1.30 17.46 -40.86
C ALA A 44 0.00 16.94 -41.46
N ARG A 45 0.70 16.07 -40.72
CA ARG A 45 1.98 15.47 -41.12
C ARG A 45 1.94 13.96 -40.90
N TRP A 46 2.47 13.19 -41.85
CA TRP A 46 2.52 11.73 -41.75
C TRP A 46 3.33 11.28 -40.53
N GLU A 47 4.43 11.99 -40.23
CA GLU A 47 5.37 11.73 -39.15
C GLU A 47 4.70 11.75 -37.77
N TRP A 48 3.67 12.59 -37.60
CA TRP A 48 2.94 12.74 -36.35
C TRP A 48 1.84 11.70 -36.15
N ILE A 49 1.55 10.89 -37.17
CA ILE A 49 0.56 9.83 -37.08
C ILE A 49 1.21 8.58 -36.45
N PRO A 50 0.65 8.01 -35.36
CA PRO A 50 1.17 6.80 -34.75
C PRO A 50 1.19 5.62 -35.72
N LYS A 51 2.26 4.81 -35.69
CA LYS A 51 2.48 3.67 -36.62
C LYS A 51 1.25 2.78 -36.83
N GLY A 52 0.51 2.49 -35.75
CA GLY A 52 -0.69 1.64 -35.82
C GLY A 52 -1.83 2.25 -36.64
N ARG A 53 -2.07 3.56 -36.52
CA ARG A 53 -3.12 4.27 -37.28
C ARG A 53 -2.62 4.76 -38.63
N ARG A 54 -1.30 4.91 -38.79
CA ARG A 54 -0.68 5.35 -40.04
C ARG A 54 -0.99 4.39 -41.17
N LYS A 55 -0.81 3.08 -40.95
CA LYS A 55 -1.13 2.05 -41.95
C LYS A 55 -2.58 2.11 -42.42
N GLU A 56 -3.51 2.33 -41.49
CA GLU A 56 -4.94 2.44 -41.81
C GLU A 56 -5.24 3.67 -42.67
N LEU A 57 -4.59 4.79 -42.37
CA LEU A 57 -4.76 6.04 -43.10
C LEU A 57 -4.02 6.02 -44.45
N GLU A 58 -2.85 5.39 -44.55
CA GLU A 58 -2.10 5.15 -45.78
C GLU A 58 -2.89 4.27 -46.76
N ALA A 59 -3.58 3.24 -46.26
CA ALA A 59 -4.44 2.39 -47.08
C ALA A 59 -5.61 3.19 -47.71
N LEU A 60 -6.23 4.08 -46.92
CA LEU A 60 -7.25 5.00 -47.42
C LEU A 60 -6.65 6.01 -48.41
N ALA A 61 -5.43 6.49 -48.15
CA ALA A 61 -4.76 7.47 -49.01
C ALA A 61 -4.44 6.88 -50.39
N GLN A 62 -3.99 5.61 -50.43
CA GLN A 62 -3.78 4.88 -51.68
C GLN A 62 -5.07 4.76 -52.50
N SER A 63 -6.20 4.48 -51.86
CA SER A 63 -7.49 4.39 -52.56
C SER A 63 -8.02 5.74 -53.06
N ALA A 64 -7.53 6.84 -52.50
CA ALA A 64 -7.95 8.21 -52.81
C ALA A 64 -6.89 9.00 -53.61
N GLU A 65 -5.80 8.34 -54.05
CA GLU A 65 -4.65 8.97 -54.73
C GLU A 65 -4.12 10.22 -53.99
N ALA A 66 -4.07 10.18 -52.66
CA ALA A 66 -3.68 11.30 -51.82
C ALA A 66 -2.26 11.13 -51.26
N ASP A 67 -1.35 12.06 -51.58
CA ASP A 67 0.04 12.03 -51.10
C ASP A 67 0.22 12.65 -49.70
N ALA A 68 -0.82 13.33 -49.20
CA ALA A 68 -0.80 14.04 -47.92
C ALA A 68 -2.03 13.72 -47.06
N PRO A 69 -1.97 13.89 -45.72
CA PRO A 69 -3.14 13.73 -44.87
C PRO A 69 -4.08 14.93 -45.05
N THR A 70 -5.03 14.84 -45.98
CA THR A 70 -6.00 15.90 -46.29
C THR A 70 -7.23 15.83 -45.41
N ALA A 71 -8.08 16.87 -45.46
CA ALA A 71 -9.36 16.88 -44.75
C ALA A 71 -10.26 15.73 -45.21
N ASP A 72 -10.34 15.48 -46.52
CA ASP A 72 -11.14 14.39 -47.10
C ASP A 72 -10.66 13.02 -46.63
N LEU A 73 -9.35 12.82 -46.50
CA LEU A 73 -8.80 11.59 -45.97
C LEU A 73 -9.20 11.35 -44.51
N PHE A 74 -9.23 12.42 -43.70
CA PHE A 74 -9.70 12.33 -42.31
C PHE A 74 -11.22 12.11 -42.20
N LEU A 75 -12.00 12.66 -43.13
CA LEU A 75 -13.44 12.38 -43.24
C LEU A 75 -13.67 10.91 -43.60
N ALA A 76 -12.97 10.38 -44.61
CA ALA A 76 -13.00 8.96 -44.96
C ALA A 76 -12.57 8.04 -43.80
N TYR A 77 -11.57 8.45 -43.02
CA TYR A 77 -11.17 7.73 -41.80
C TYR A 77 -12.29 7.74 -40.74
N ALA A 78 -12.97 8.88 -40.56
CA ALA A 78 -14.11 8.98 -39.64
C ALA A 78 -15.32 8.17 -40.10
N GLU A 79 -15.58 8.08 -41.40
CA GLU A 79 -16.61 7.20 -41.95
C GLU A 79 -16.25 5.72 -41.74
N THR A 80 -15.00 5.35 -41.96
CA THR A 80 -14.57 3.95 -41.86
C THR A 80 -14.53 3.48 -40.40
N TYR A 81 -13.92 4.27 -39.52
CA TYR A 81 -13.58 3.84 -38.15
C TYR A 81 -14.34 4.57 -37.04
N GLY A 82 -15.16 5.56 -37.40
CA GLY A 82 -16.02 6.32 -36.48
C GLY A 82 -15.35 7.56 -35.89
N PRO A 83 -16.14 8.60 -35.55
CA PRO A 83 -15.63 9.91 -35.14
C PRO A 83 -14.84 9.87 -33.83
N LYS A 84 -15.18 8.96 -32.90
CA LYS A 84 -14.41 8.76 -31.66
C LYS A 84 -12.95 8.37 -31.94
N ARG A 85 -12.72 7.49 -32.92
CA ARG A 85 -11.38 7.02 -33.25
C ARG A 85 -10.59 8.12 -33.96
N THR A 86 -11.24 8.89 -34.82
CA THR A 86 -10.68 10.09 -35.47
C THR A 86 -10.28 11.16 -34.46
N VAL A 87 -11.13 11.47 -33.47
CA VAL A 87 -10.75 12.39 -32.37
C VAL A 87 -9.47 11.91 -31.67
N GLY A 88 -9.37 10.60 -31.40
CA GLY A 88 -8.15 10.01 -30.85
C GLY A 88 -6.94 10.23 -31.76
N LEU A 89 -7.10 10.10 -33.08
CA LEU A 89 -6.01 10.27 -34.06
C LEU A 89 -5.50 11.70 -34.04
N PHE A 90 -6.41 12.67 -34.03
CA PHE A 90 -6.06 14.09 -33.97
C PHE A 90 -5.36 14.44 -32.66
N ALA A 91 -5.80 13.87 -31.54
CA ALA A 91 -5.14 14.05 -30.25
C ALA A 91 -3.69 13.52 -30.26
N ASP A 92 -3.46 12.34 -30.84
CA ASP A 92 -2.11 11.77 -30.96
C ASP A 92 -1.22 12.61 -31.89
N MET A 93 -1.75 13.08 -33.01
CA MET A 93 -1.03 13.95 -33.95
C MET A 93 -0.65 15.28 -33.31
N LEU A 94 -1.57 15.93 -32.60
CA LEU A 94 -1.30 17.17 -31.88
C LEU A 94 -0.22 16.97 -30.81
N LEU A 95 -0.31 15.88 -30.04
CA LEU A 95 0.69 15.58 -29.02
C LEU A 95 2.08 15.32 -29.61
N ALA A 96 2.16 14.61 -30.74
CA ALA A 96 3.41 14.39 -31.45
C ALA A 96 3.99 15.71 -31.99
N GLY A 97 3.16 16.54 -32.62
CA GLY A 97 3.58 17.84 -33.14
C GLY A 97 4.00 18.82 -32.05
N PHE A 98 3.31 18.86 -30.91
CA PHE A 98 3.72 19.67 -29.76
C PHE A 98 5.06 19.21 -29.18
N ARG A 99 5.26 17.90 -29.04
CA ARG A 99 6.54 17.36 -28.56
C ARG A 99 7.70 17.73 -29.46
N GLU A 100 7.53 17.64 -30.77
CA GLU A 100 8.56 18.03 -31.73
C GLU A 100 8.83 19.54 -31.69
N ARG A 101 7.77 20.36 -31.77
CA ARG A 101 7.94 21.83 -31.91
C ARG A 101 8.32 22.55 -30.63
N LEU A 102 7.97 22.01 -29.47
CA LEU A 102 8.20 22.63 -28.16
C LEU A 102 9.27 21.88 -27.34
N ASP A 103 9.95 20.91 -27.94
CA ASP A 103 10.99 20.08 -27.31
C ASP A 103 10.54 19.49 -25.96
N LEU A 104 9.33 18.92 -25.94
CA LEU A 104 8.71 18.45 -24.69
C LEU A 104 9.16 17.02 -24.34
N PRO A 105 9.69 16.79 -23.12
CA PRO A 105 10.01 15.46 -22.62
C PRO A 105 8.87 14.44 -22.75
N LYS A 106 9.23 13.19 -23.06
CA LYS A 106 8.31 12.06 -23.01
C LYS A 106 8.06 11.66 -21.55
N GLY A 107 6.80 11.52 -21.17
CA GLY A 107 6.39 11.06 -19.83
C GLY A 107 5.73 12.15 -18.99
N ASP A 108 5.96 13.42 -19.32
CA ASP A 108 5.38 14.56 -18.61
C ASP A 108 3.93 14.84 -19.03
N ARG A 109 3.20 15.51 -18.13
CA ARG A 109 1.81 15.94 -18.33
C ARG A 109 1.77 17.44 -18.61
N TYR A 110 1.22 17.79 -19.76
CA TYR A 110 1.07 19.17 -20.19
C TYR A 110 -0.42 19.55 -20.22
N LEU A 111 -0.73 20.75 -19.75
CA LEU A 111 -2.06 21.34 -19.89
C LEU A 111 -2.00 22.42 -20.96
N TYR A 112 -2.91 22.32 -21.93
CA TYR A 112 -3.02 23.27 -23.03
C TYR A 112 -4.28 24.10 -22.86
N THR A 113 -4.21 25.38 -23.23
CA THR A 113 -5.37 26.26 -23.30
C THR A 113 -5.31 27.08 -24.59
N LEU A 114 -6.46 27.46 -25.12
CA LEU A 114 -6.54 28.26 -26.33
C LEU A 114 -6.25 29.73 -26.02
N HIS A 115 -5.48 30.35 -26.92
CA HIS A 115 -5.24 31.79 -26.92
C HIS A 115 -6.04 32.41 -28.07
N LEU A 116 -7.19 32.99 -27.74
CA LEU A 116 -8.15 33.56 -28.70
C LEU A 116 -8.01 35.07 -28.70
N ASN A 117 -7.67 35.66 -29.85
CA ASN A 117 -7.55 37.11 -30.03
C ASN A 117 -6.67 37.81 -28.98
N GLY A 118 -5.54 37.19 -28.60
CA GLY A 118 -4.65 37.76 -27.57
C GLY A 118 -5.03 37.42 -26.13
N ASN A 119 -6.12 36.67 -25.90
CA ASN A 119 -6.63 36.34 -24.58
C ASN A 119 -6.61 34.83 -24.32
N TRP A 120 -6.18 34.44 -23.13
CA TRP A 120 -6.19 33.05 -22.68
C TRP A 120 -7.61 32.62 -22.30
N LEU A 121 -8.17 31.63 -23.00
CA LEU A 121 -9.51 31.11 -22.73
C LEU A 121 -9.63 30.63 -21.27
N ALA A 122 -8.59 30.00 -20.73
CA ALA A 122 -8.56 29.57 -19.33
C ALA A 122 -8.58 30.70 -18.29
N ARG A 123 -8.43 31.97 -18.70
CA ARG A 123 -8.56 33.15 -17.82
C ARG A 123 -9.89 33.88 -18.01
N ASP A 124 -10.68 33.51 -19.03
CA ASP A 124 -11.93 34.18 -19.32
C ASP A 124 -13.04 33.75 -18.32
N PRO A 125 -13.71 34.71 -17.65
CA PRO A 125 -14.77 34.39 -16.69
C PRO A 125 -15.96 33.63 -17.29
N ALA A 126 -16.33 33.85 -18.54
CA ALA A 126 -17.42 33.13 -19.19
C ALA A 126 -17.05 31.67 -19.45
N TYR A 127 -15.78 31.38 -19.74
CA TYR A 127 -15.28 30.02 -19.81
C TYR A 127 -15.33 29.34 -18.44
N HIS A 128 -14.98 30.04 -17.36
CA HIS A 128 -15.12 29.50 -15.99
C HIS A 128 -16.59 29.21 -15.64
N ARG A 129 -17.51 30.11 -15.99
CA ARG A 129 -18.96 29.86 -15.81
C ARG A 129 -19.44 28.66 -16.60
N TYR A 130 -18.98 28.49 -17.83
CA TYR A 130 -19.28 27.31 -18.64
C TYR A 130 -18.77 26.03 -17.98
N LEU A 131 -17.53 26.00 -17.49
CA LEU A 131 -16.99 24.84 -16.77
C LEU A 131 -17.79 24.56 -15.50
N TYR A 132 -18.10 25.59 -14.71
CA TYR A 132 -18.94 25.46 -13.53
C TYR A 132 -20.31 24.87 -13.87
N HIS A 133 -20.97 25.38 -14.91
CA HIS A 133 -22.25 24.84 -15.37
C HIS A 133 -22.12 23.38 -15.80
N HIS A 134 -21.10 23.04 -16.58
CA HIS A 134 -20.91 21.69 -17.11
C HIS A 134 -20.61 20.65 -16.00
N TYR A 135 -19.77 21.02 -15.04
CA TYR A 135 -19.34 20.11 -13.97
C TYR A 135 -20.30 20.10 -12.78
N LEU A 136 -20.90 21.23 -12.43
CA LEU A 136 -21.74 21.39 -11.25
C LEU A 136 -23.17 21.83 -11.59
N GLY A 137 -23.35 22.93 -12.34
CA GLY A 137 -24.67 23.54 -12.57
C GLY A 137 -25.71 22.60 -13.16
N ALA A 138 -25.32 21.76 -14.12
CA ALA A 138 -26.20 20.78 -14.77
C ALA A 138 -26.82 19.76 -13.80
N LEU A 139 -26.19 19.51 -12.64
CA LEU A 139 -26.74 18.62 -11.60
C LEU A 139 -27.95 19.20 -10.89
N PHE A 140 -28.14 20.52 -10.99
CA PHE A 140 -29.16 21.28 -10.30
C PHE A 140 -30.23 21.85 -11.23
N GLU A 141 -30.20 21.54 -12.54
CA GLU A 141 -31.23 21.98 -13.49
C GLU A 141 -32.63 21.48 -13.10
N ASN A 142 -32.71 20.26 -12.54
CA ASN A 142 -33.95 19.67 -12.02
C ASN A 142 -34.03 19.71 -10.47
N ALA A 143 -33.24 20.58 -9.82
CA ALA A 143 -33.22 20.69 -8.38
C ALA A 143 -34.56 21.21 -7.84
N ARG A 144 -34.87 20.82 -6.61
CA ARG A 144 -36.07 21.25 -5.88
C ARG A 144 -35.65 21.99 -4.61
N PRO A 145 -36.55 22.77 -3.98
CA PRO A 145 -36.30 23.28 -2.64
C PRO A 145 -36.23 22.16 -1.60
N GLY A 146 -35.44 22.37 -0.56
CA GLY A 146 -35.43 21.52 0.63
C GLY A 146 -34.16 21.64 1.47
N THR A 147 -34.12 20.86 2.55
CA THR A 147 -33.03 20.87 3.52
C THR A 147 -31.78 20.16 2.98
N CYS A 148 -30.65 20.87 2.94
CA CYS A 148 -29.35 20.26 2.67
C CYS A 148 -28.91 19.40 3.88
N HIS A 149 -28.54 18.14 3.66
CA HIS A 149 -28.13 17.23 4.73
C HIS A 149 -26.71 17.48 5.25
N LEU A 150 -25.91 18.29 4.56
CA LEU A 150 -24.56 18.63 5.01
C LEU A 150 -24.56 19.88 5.91
N CYS A 151 -25.20 20.98 5.47
CA CYS A 151 -25.23 22.21 6.27
C CYS A 151 -26.49 22.37 7.13
N GLY A 152 -27.49 21.51 6.97
CA GLY A 152 -28.76 21.56 7.72
C GLY A 152 -29.70 22.70 7.32
N GLN A 153 -29.33 23.54 6.35
CA GLN A 153 -30.12 24.70 5.94
C GLN A 153 -31.15 24.36 4.86
N GLU A 154 -32.31 25.01 4.91
CA GLU A 154 -33.25 25.07 3.78
C GLU A 154 -32.63 25.84 2.61
N LYS A 155 -32.72 25.25 1.42
CA LYS A 155 -32.11 25.77 0.19
C LYS A 155 -33.10 25.66 -0.95
N GLU A 156 -33.10 26.66 -1.83
CA GLU A 156 -33.98 26.68 -3.01
C GLU A 156 -33.65 25.56 -4.00
N ARG A 157 -32.38 25.13 -4.03
CA ARG A 157 -31.89 24.08 -4.92
C ARG A 157 -31.09 23.07 -4.12
N VAL A 158 -31.58 21.85 -4.09
CA VAL A 158 -30.86 20.68 -3.60
C VAL A 158 -30.94 19.55 -4.62
N THR A 159 -29.90 18.70 -4.62
CA THR A 159 -29.81 17.52 -5.48
C THR A 159 -29.42 16.29 -4.67
N ASP A 160 -30.00 15.16 -5.02
CA ASP A 160 -29.63 13.82 -4.55
C ASP A 160 -28.69 13.10 -5.52
N ASN A 161 -28.33 13.76 -6.61
CA ASN A 161 -27.46 13.22 -7.65
C ASN A 161 -25.99 13.22 -7.20
N THR A 162 -25.51 12.07 -6.70
CA THR A 162 -24.11 11.85 -6.29
C THR A 162 -23.20 11.34 -7.42
N THR A 163 -23.61 11.46 -8.69
CA THR A 163 -22.86 10.87 -9.82
C THR A 163 -21.46 11.46 -10.00
N ARG A 164 -21.21 12.70 -9.57
CA ARG A 164 -19.89 13.34 -9.69
C ARG A 164 -18.90 12.94 -8.61
N PHE A 165 -19.35 12.42 -7.46
CA PHE A 165 -18.44 11.96 -6.42
C PHE A 165 -17.75 10.66 -6.82
N TRP A 166 -16.48 10.53 -6.49
CA TRP A 166 -15.73 9.30 -6.68
C TRP A 166 -16.07 8.26 -5.61
N PHE A 167 -16.05 8.69 -4.36
CA PHE A 167 -16.53 7.96 -3.21
C PHE A 167 -18.05 7.88 -3.30
N LYS A 168 -18.56 6.72 -3.69
CA LYS A 168 -19.99 6.44 -3.66
C LYS A 168 -20.39 6.12 -2.22
N PHE A 169 -20.80 7.15 -1.48
CA PHE A 169 -21.24 7.05 -0.08
C PHE A 169 -22.76 6.88 0.06
N TYR A 170 -23.50 6.83 -1.05
CA TYR A 170 -24.96 6.73 -1.04
C TYR A 170 -25.48 5.90 -2.23
N ILE A 171 -26.49 5.07 -1.97
CA ILE A 171 -27.11 4.14 -2.93
C ILE A 171 -28.39 4.76 -3.49
N THR A 172 -28.50 4.86 -4.81
CA THR A 172 -29.65 5.47 -5.51
C THR A 172 -30.30 4.55 -6.55
N ASP A 173 -29.94 3.26 -6.58
CA ASP A 173 -30.39 2.29 -7.60
C ASP A 173 -31.44 1.29 -7.07
N LYS A 174 -31.40 0.97 -5.78
CA LYS A 174 -32.24 -0.05 -5.13
C LYS A 174 -33.43 0.57 -4.37
N PRO A 175 -34.69 0.38 -4.81
CA PRO A 175 -35.87 0.98 -4.17
C PRO A 175 -35.99 0.71 -2.67
N GLY A 176 -35.49 -0.45 -2.19
CA GLY A 176 -35.45 -0.81 -0.77
C GLY A 176 -34.68 0.17 0.13
N PHE A 177 -33.81 1.01 -0.44
CA PHE A 177 -33.09 2.05 0.30
C PHE A 177 -33.76 3.42 0.20
N ALA A 178 -34.77 3.61 -0.65
CA ALA A 178 -35.46 4.88 -0.80
C ALA A 178 -36.50 5.10 0.32
N SER A 179 -36.76 6.35 0.70
CA SER A 179 -37.79 6.69 1.68
C SER A 179 -39.16 6.16 1.25
N GLY A 180 -39.78 5.33 2.11
CA GLY A 180 -41.05 4.68 1.81
C GLY A 180 -40.98 3.62 0.70
N PHE A 181 -39.78 3.13 0.39
CA PHE A 181 -39.52 2.08 -0.60
C PHE A 181 -39.93 2.41 -2.06
N LEU A 182 -40.05 3.71 -2.36
CA LEU A 182 -40.38 4.22 -3.70
C LEU A 182 -39.16 4.85 -4.35
N LYS A 183 -38.83 4.43 -5.57
CA LYS A 183 -37.61 4.87 -6.28
C LYS A 183 -37.55 6.38 -6.47
N GLU A 184 -38.71 7.03 -6.63
CA GLU A 184 -38.82 8.47 -6.82
C GLU A 184 -38.50 9.27 -5.54
N ASN A 185 -38.39 8.61 -4.38
CA ASN A 185 -38.18 9.24 -3.08
C ASN A 185 -36.72 9.26 -2.60
N PHE A 186 -35.76 8.86 -3.43
CA PHE A 186 -34.34 8.94 -3.05
C PHE A 186 -33.90 10.35 -2.64
N TYR A 187 -34.53 11.39 -3.20
CA TYR A 187 -34.26 12.78 -2.85
C TYR A 187 -34.54 13.15 -1.38
N ARG A 188 -35.32 12.33 -0.67
CA ARG A 188 -35.65 12.56 0.75
C ARG A 188 -34.57 12.07 1.70
N ASN A 189 -33.72 11.15 1.26
CA ASN A 189 -32.77 10.46 2.12
C ASN A 189 -31.43 11.19 2.27
N TYR A 190 -30.91 11.73 1.16
CA TYR A 190 -29.64 12.46 1.16
C TYR A 190 -29.61 13.43 0.00
N ARG A 191 -29.51 14.72 0.33
CA ARG A 191 -29.55 15.82 -0.64
C ARG A 191 -28.59 16.92 -0.23
N LEU A 192 -27.94 17.51 -1.21
CA LEU A 192 -26.90 18.52 -1.05
C LEU A 192 -27.27 19.79 -1.81
N CYS A 193 -26.97 20.95 -1.24
CA CYS A 193 -27.01 22.22 -1.94
C CYS A 193 -25.74 22.44 -2.79
N PRO A 194 -25.75 23.37 -3.77
CA PRO A 194 -24.61 23.62 -4.64
C PRO A 194 -23.29 23.88 -3.90
N GLU A 195 -23.34 24.67 -2.83
CA GLU A 195 -22.16 25.07 -2.05
C GLU A 195 -21.54 23.86 -1.35
N CYS A 196 -22.36 23.08 -0.63
CA CYS A 196 -21.92 21.86 0.04
C CYS A 196 -21.41 20.81 -0.95
N TYR A 197 -22.05 20.68 -2.11
CA TYR A 197 -21.61 19.76 -3.16
C TYR A 197 -20.22 20.14 -3.68
N GLN A 198 -20.00 21.43 -3.95
CA GLN A 198 -18.72 21.94 -4.42
C GLN A 198 -17.61 21.74 -3.38
N VAL A 199 -17.88 22.00 -2.10
CA VAL A 199 -16.92 21.77 -1.00
C VAL A 199 -16.53 20.29 -0.93
N LEU A 200 -17.49 19.37 -1.01
CA LEU A 200 -17.21 17.93 -1.00
C LEU A 200 -16.39 17.49 -2.22
N LEU A 201 -16.70 18.00 -3.43
CA LEU A 201 -15.91 17.70 -4.63
C LEU A 201 -14.47 18.20 -4.50
N ALA A 202 -14.28 19.40 -3.97
CA ALA A 202 -12.95 19.97 -3.76
C ALA A 202 -12.16 19.16 -2.71
N GLY A 203 -12.78 18.82 -1.58
CA GLY A 203 -12.18 18.02 -0.53
C GLY A 203 -11.82 16.60 -1.00
N GLU A 204 -12.72 15.95 -1.72
CA GLU A 204 -12.48 14.63 -2.33
C GLU A 204 -11.32 14.67 -3.32
N SER A 205 -11.29 15.66 -4.21
CA SER A 205 -10.18 15.84 -5.16
C SER A 205 -8.85 16.06 -4.44
N PHE A 206 -8.85 16.88 -3.39
CA PHE A 206 -7.66 17.12 -2.58
C PHE A 206 -7.19 15.84 -1.88
N MET A 207 -8.08 15.10 -1.21
CA MET A 207 -7.75 13.81 -0.58
C MET A 207 -7.13 12.84 -1.58
N ARG A 208 -7.74 12.73 -2.77
CA ARG A 208 -7.30 11.83 -3.85
C ARG A 208 -5.93 12.13 -4.41
N THR A 209 -5.55 13.40 -4.40
CA THR A 209 -4.33 13.89 -5.06
C THR A 209 -3.19 14.16 -4.09
N ARG A 210 -3.51 14.53 -2.83
CA ARG A 210 -2.52 15.01 -1.84
C ARG A 210 -2.42 14.15 -0.59
N LEU A 211 -3.47 13.44 -0.20
CA LEU A 211 -3.52 12.65 1.04
C LEU A 211 -3.53 11.13 0.79
N ARG A 212 -3.17 10.72 -0.43
CA ARG A 212 -3.20 9.32 -0.87
C ARG A 212 -1.85 8.64 -0.68
N SER A 213 -1.87 7.44 -0.12
CA SER A 213 -0.73 6.52 -0.03
C SER A 213 -1.16 5.07 -0.33
N TRP A 214 -0.25 4.11 -0.13
CA TRP A 214 -0.47 2.70 -0.40
C TRP A 214 0.12 1.81 0.69
N LEU A 215 -0.71 0.93 1.26
CA LEU A 215 -0.32 -0.14 2.19
C LEU A 215 -1.25 -1.33 1.99
N GLY A 216 -0.88 -2.25 1.08
CA GLY A 216 -1.69 -3.39 0.67
C GLY A 216 -2.92 -3.06 -0.18
N THR A 217 -3.53 -1.90 0.07
CA THR A 217 -4.57 -1.23 -0.71
C THR A 217 -4.35 0.28 -0.64
N GLN A 218 -5.18 1.05 -1.35
CA GLN A 218 -5.12 2.50 -1.29
C GLN A 218 -5.55 2.99 0.09
N VAL A 219 -4.74 3.84 0.72
CA VAL A 219 -5.04 4.46 2.01
C VAL A 219 -5.05 5.97 1.86
N TYR A 220 -6.04 6.62 2.47
CA TYR A 220 -6.00 8.07 2.66
C TYR A 220 -5.64 8.38 4.10
N VAL A 221 -4.64 9.24 4.29
CA VAL A 221 -4.18 9.70 5.61
C VAL A 221 -4.72 11.10 5.81
N ILE A 222 -5.82 11.21 6.56
CA ILE A 222 -6.65 12.40 6.65
C ILE A 222 -6.37 13.07 8.00
N PRO A 223 -5.86 14.31 8.03
CA PRO A 223 -5.71 15.04 9.28
C PRO A 223 -7.07 15.57 9.76
N VAL A 224 -7.37 15.36 11.04
CA VAL A 224 -8.55 15.88 11.73
C VAL A 224 -8.09 16.90 12.77
N PHE A 225 -8.20 18.18 12.45
CA PHE A 225 -7.78 19.29 13.31
C PHE A 225 -8.88 19.63 14.32
N HIS A 226 -8.58 19.45 15.61
CA HIS A 226 -9.50 19.80 16.69
C HIS A 226 -9.20 21.18 17.30
N LEU A 227 -8.05 21.80 16.98
CA LEU A 227 -7.72 23.17 17.37
C LEU A 227 -7.85 24.13 16.17
N PRO A 228 -8.80 25.10 16.18
CA PRO A 228 -9.08 25.96 15.02
C PRO A 228 -7.91 26.83 14.55
N HIS A 229 -7.00 27.22 15.44
CA HIS A 229 -5.87 28.10 15.11
C HIS A 229 -4.76 27.40 14.32
N VAL A 230 -4.74 26.06 14.32
CA VAL A 230 -3.77 25.24 13.55
C VAL A 230 -4.36 24.80 12.21
N GLN A 231 -5.65 25.00 11.99
CA GLN A 231 -6.30 24.55 10.75
C GLN A 231 -5.64 25.19 9.52
N PRO A 232 -5.16 24.38 8.56
CA PRO A 232 -4.48 24.89 7.38
C PRO A 232 -5.40 25.74 6.52
N ARG A 233 -4.87 26.86 6.00
CA ARG A 233 -5.60 27.76 5.09
C ARG A 233 -4.80 28.01 3.82
N GLY A 234 -5.50 28.10 2.69
CA GLY A 234 -4.92 28.51 1.41
C GLY A 234 -3.71 27.65 1.00
N SER A 235 -2.58 28.29 0.70
CA SER A 235 -1.35 27.63 0.27
C SER A 235 -0.74 26.70 1.32
N ASP A 236 -1.06 26.89 2.60
CA ASP A 236 -0.53 26.08 3.70
C ASP A 236 -1.08 24.63 3.68
N LEU A 237 -2.23 24.39 3.04
CA LEU A 237 -2.82 23.06 2.86
C LEU A 237 -1.87 22.09 2.16
N ASN A 238 -1.15 22.55 1.12
CA ASN A 238 -0.20 21.71 0.40
C ASN A 238 1.00 21.35 1.28
N ALA A 239 1.50 22.32 2.06
CA ALA A 239 2.63 22.09 2.94
C ALA A 239 2.29 21.11 4.08
N TRP A 240 1.07 21.20 4.64
CA TRP A 240 0.55 20.22 5.58
C TRP A 240 0.39 18.84 4.95
N ALA A 241 -0.16 18.75 3.74
CA ALA A 241 -0.28 17.47 3.04
C ALA A 241 1.08 16.84 2.76
N ASP A 242 2.08 17.63 2.34
CA ASP A 242 3.44 17.17 2.13
C ASP A 242 4.06 16.67 3.44
N TYR A 243 3.89 17.40 4.54
CA TYR A 243 4.33 16.97 5.87
C TYR A 243 3.70 15.62 6.28
N ILE A 244 2.36 15.51 6.22
CA ILE A 244 1.62 14.29 6.59
C ILE A 244 2.04 13.11 5.72
N ALA A 245 2.20 13.33 4.42
CA ALA A 245 2.63 12.30 3.49
C ALA A 245 4.05 11.80 3.83
N ASN A 246 4.99 12.71 4.12
CA ASN A 246 6.36 12.33 4.51
C ASN A 246 6.39 11.66 5.90
N ARG A 247 5.59 12.14 6.86
CA ARG A 247 5.47 11.53 8.19
C ARG A 247 4.92 10.10 8.09
N TRP A 248 3.86 9.89 7.32
CA TRP A 248 3.34 8.54 7.07
C TRP A 248 4.36 7.65 6.35
N GLN A 249 5.04 8.18 5.33
CA GLN A 249 6.07 7.45 4.59
C GLN A 249 7.23 7.00 5.50
N ALA A 250 7.57 7.79 6.52
CA ALA A 250 8.58 7.42 7.52
C ALA A 250 8.22 6.13 8.27
N SER A 251 6.95 5.95 8.64
CA SER A 251 6.49 4.72 9.28
C SER A 251 6.38 3.53 8.31
N LEU A 252 6.35 3.77 6.99
CA LEU A 252 6.24 2.70 6.00
C LEU A 252 7.58 2.00 5.71
N THR A 253 8.68 2.75 5.55
CA THR A 253 9.98 2.21 5.09
C THR A 253 11.19 2.95 5.68
N LEU A 254 12.35 2.28 5.69
CA LEU A 254 13.59 2.85 6.21
C LEU A 254 14.05 4.09 5.43
N GLU A 255 13.91 4.06 4.11
CA GLU A 255 14.23 5.19 3.25
C GLU A 255 13.31 6.38 3.53
N GLY A 256 12.02 6.11 3.75
CA GLY A 256 11.05 7.12 4.16
C GLY A 256 11.44 7.77 5.48
N TRP A 257 11.85 6.95 6.46
CA TRP A 257 12.28 7.44 7.77
C TRP A 257 13.53 8.31 7.65
N LYS A 258 14.57 7.83 6.95
CA LYS A 258 15.80 8.60 6.70
C LYS A 258 15.51 9.94 5.99
N ALA A 259 14.65 9.94 4.97
CA ALA A 259 14.26 11.15 4.26
C ALA A 259 13.48 12.14 5.14
N PHE A 260 12.65 11.64 6.06
CA PHE A 260 11.92 12.47 7.01
C PHE A 260 12.88 13.12 8.02
N GLN A 261 13.83 12.36 8.57
CA GLN A 261 14.84 12.89 9.51
C GLN A 261 15.65 14.04 8.91
N GLN A 262 16.04 13.94 7.63
CA GLN A 262 16.74 15.02 6.92
C GLN A 262 15.92 16.31 6.79
N LYS A 263 14.58 16.21 6.83
CA LYS A 263 13.65 17.34 6.72
C LYS A 263 13.11 17.82 8.07
N LEU A 264 13.48 17.19 9.18
CA LEU A 264 12.87 17.46 10.48
C LEU A 264 12.93 18.94 10.86
N LYS A 265 14.07 19.60 10.63
CA LYS A 265 14.21 21.06 10.85
C LYS A 265 13.26 21.90 10.00
N ALA A 266 13.01 21.50 8.74
CA ALA A 266 12.04 22.17 7.87
C ALA A 266 10.59 21.88 8.31
N TYR A 267 10.36 20.79 9.03
CA TYR A 267 9.06 20.40 9.56
C TYR A 267 8.79 20.85 10.99
N GLN A 268 9.72 21.55 11.64
CA GLN A 268 9.59 21.98 13.04
C GLN A 268 8.22 22.62 13.34
N ARG A 269 7.75 23.52 12.48
CA ARG A 269 6.45 24.19 12.66
C ARG A 269 5.25 23.23 12.75
N PHE A 270 5.32 22.07 12.09
CA PHE A 270 4.26 21.06 12.14
C PHE A 270 4.47 20.15 13.35
N GLU A 271 5.72 19.80 13.64
CA GLU A 271 6.12 19.01 14.82
C GLU A 271 5.65 19.67 16.12
N ASP A 272 5.80 20.99 16.22
CA ASP A 272 5.36 21.81 17.37
C ASP A 272 3.84 21.76 17.60
N HIS A 273 3.07 21.40 16.57
CA HIS A 273 1.61 21.35 16.61
C HIS A 273 1.05 19.92 16.45
N LYS A 274 1.86 18.86 16.65
CA LYS A 274 1.41 17.46 16.53
C LYS A 274 0.20 17.13 17.42
N ALA A 275 0.09 17.77 18.57
CA ALA A 275 -1.02 17.59 19.49
C ALA A 275 -2.33 18.24 19.01
N ALA A 276 -2.31 19.08 17.96
CA ALA A 276 -3.47 19.85 17.50
C ALA A 276 -4.36 19.11 16.49
N PHE A 277 -3.94 17.92 16.04
CA PHE A 277 -4.67 17.12 15.07
C PHE A 277 -4.48 15.63 15.33
N LEU A 278 -5.43 14.86 14.81
CA LEU A 278 -5.39 13.41 14.77
C LEU A 278 -5.30 12.95 13.31
N LEU A 279 -4.93 11.70 13.10
CA LEU A 279 -4.87 11.06 11.79
C LEU A 279 -5.93 9.97 11.69
N ASP A 280 -6.69 10.08 10.61
CA ASP A 280 -7.66 9.09 10.17
C ASP A 280 -7.09 8.34 8.96
N PHE A 281 -7.15 7.01 8.99
CA PHE A 281 -6.68 6.15 7.91
C PHE A 281 -7.86 5.44 7.24
N LEU A 282 -8.19 5.87 6.02
CA LEU A 282 -9.27 5.31 5.22
C LEU A 282 -8.73 4.36 4.15
N PHE A 283 -8.86 3.06 4.37
CA PHE A 283 -8.42 2.02 3.44
C PHE A 283 -9.54 1.67 2.48
N VAL A 284 -9.33 1.89 1.19
CA VAL A 284 -10.31 1.65 0.14
C VAL A 284 -9.78 0.71 -0.94
N GLU A 285 -10.69 -0.04 -1.55
CA GLU A 285 -10.42 -0.86 -2.73
C GLU A 285 -11.43 -0.49 -3.82
N GLY A 286 -10.99 -0.35 -5.06
CA GLY A 286 -11.87 -0.06 -6.19
C GLY A 286 -11.35 1.00 -7.15
N ASP A 287 -12.20 1.34 -8.12
CA ASP A 287 -11.92 2.23 -9.25
C ASP A 287 -12.91 3.42 -9.31
N GLU A 288 -12.98 4.11 -10.45
CA GLU A 288 -13.90 5.23 -10.67
C GLU A 288 -15.38 4.84 -10.53
N ARG A 289 -15.69 3.54 -10.64
CA ARG A 289 -17.05 3.01 -10.75
C ARG A 289 -17.56 2.43 -9.44
N SER A 290 -16.67 1.94 -8.59
CA SER A 290 -17.02 1.43 -7.27
C SER A 290 -15.88 1.66 -6.29
N THR A 291 -16.19 2.26 -5.13
CA THR A 291 -15.24 2.34 -4.01
C THR A 291 -15.78 1.51 -2.85
N LYS A 292 -15.03 0.48 -2.46
CA LYS A 292 -15.34 -0.39 -1.32
C LYS A 292 -14.44 -0.01 -0.15
N LEU A 293 -15.05 0.41 0.95
CA LEU A 293 -14.34 0.61 2.21
C LEU A 293 -13.86 -0.74 2.74
N GLN A 294 -12.56 -0.86 2.99
CA GLN A 294 -11.94 -2.07 3.53
C GLN A 294 -11.74 -1.95 5.05
N HIS A 295 -11.21 -0.82 5.50
CA HIS A 295 -10.97 -0.54 6.91
C HIS A 295 -10.93 0.96 7.17
N TYR A 296 -11.30 1.39 8.38
CA TYR A 296 -11.25 2.79 8.78
C TYR A 296 -10.73 2.89 10.22
N ILE A 297 -9.49 3.37 10.37
CA ILE A 297 -8.84 3.58 11.67
C ILE A 297 -8.90 5.07 11.96
N ARG A 298 -9.42 5.44 13.13
CA ARG A 298 -9.65 6.83 13.51
C ARG A 298 -8.81 7.24 14.71
N ASP A 299 -8.69 8.55 14.86
CA ASP A 299 -8.23 9.18 16.10
C ASP A 299 -6.80 8.79 16.50
N VAL A 300 -5.90 8.61 15.52
CA VAL A 300 -4.50 8.26 15.78
C VAL A 300 -3.67 9.53 15.97
N PRO A 301 -3.07 9.78 17.14
CA PRO A 301 -2.22 10.94 17.33
C PRO A 301 -0.92 10.79 16.52
N PRO A 302 -0.38 11.85 15.88
CA PRO A 302 0.89 11.78 15.15
C PRO A 302 2.06 11.27 15.99
N SER A 303 2.07 11.58 17.29
CA SER A 303 3.07 11.06 18.25
C SER A 303 3.10 9.54 18.33
N ARG A 304 1.97 8.86 18.07
CA ARG A 304 1.93 7.40 18.01
C ARG A 304 2.82 6.87 16.89
N LEU A 305 2.92 7.57 15.77
CA LEU A 305 3.84 7.18 14.70
C LEU A 305 5.31 7.34 15.14
N ASP A 306 5.60 8.32 16.01
CA ASP A 306 6.95 8.54 16.55
C ASP A 306 7.34 7.37 17.46
N GLU A 307 6.46 6.98 18.38
CA GLU A 307 6.65 5.79 19.24
C GLU A 307 6.89 4.51 18.43
N LEU A 308 6.14 4.33 17.33
CA LEU A 308 6.31 3.19 16.43
C LEU A 308 7.69 3.20 15.76
N ASP A 309 8.14 4.37 15.30
CA ASP A 309 9.45 4.51 14.66
C ASP A 309 10.59 4.31 15.69
N GLU A 310 10.43 4.79 16.92
CA GLU A 310 11.38 4.56 18.02
C GLU A 310 11.51 3.07 18.36
N ALA A 311 10.40 2.37 18.60
CA ALA A 311 10.41 0.94 18.90
C ALA A 311 10.99 0.10 17.74
N ARG A 312 10.63 0.45 16.50
CA ARG A 312 11.17 -0.15 15.28
C ARG A 312 12.69 0.05 15.17
N ASN A 313 13.18 1.25 15.46
CA ASN A 313 14.61 1.55 15.43
C ASN A 313 15.36 0.77 16.52
N ALA A 314 14.84 0.75 17.75
CA ALA A 314 15.43 -0.05 18.84
C ALA A 314 15.49 -1.54 18.49
N THR A 315 14.42 -2.08 17.87
CA THR A 315 14.39 -3.46 17.40
C THR A 315 15.39 -3.73 16.28
N ARG A 316 15.55 -2.79 15.33
CA ARG A 316 16.55 -2.90 14.26
C ARG A 316 17.96 -2.88 14.84
N ASP A 317 18.24 -1.96 15.75
CA ASP A 317 19.54 -1.84 16.38
C ASP A 317 19.85 -3.14 17.16
N PHE A 318 18.90 -3.70 17.91
CA PHE A 318 19.02 -5.04 18.52
C PHE A 318 19.34 -6.12 17.47
N ALA A 319 18.61 -6.15 16.35
CA ALA A 319 18.84 -7.11 15.28
C ALA A 319 20.26 -6.99 14.70
N GLU A 320 20.78 -5.79 14.48
CA GLU A 320 22.13 -5.55 13.94
C GLU A 320 23.25 -6.03 14.88
N HIS A 321 23.00 -6.06 16.19
CA HIS A 321 23.93 -6.60 17.19
C HIS A 321 23.91 -8.14 17.25
N HIS A 322 22.73 -8.76 17.11
CA HIS A 322 22.56 -10.21 17.32
C HIS A 322 22.52 -11.06 16.03
N LEU A 323 22.22 -10.45 14.89
CA LEU A 323 21.95 -11.14 13.63
C LEU A 323 22.89 -10.70 12.51
N ALA A 324 22.88 -11.45 11.41
CA ALA A 324 23.60 -11.12 10.19
C ALA A 324 23.19 -9.72 9.68
N PRO A 325 24.10 -8.92 9.11
CA PRO A 325 23.83 -7.55 8.71
C PRO A 325 22.95 -7.51 7.45
N LEU A 326 21.63 -7.53 7.64
CA LEU A 326 20.64 -7.46 6.55
C LEU A 326 19.74 -6.23 6.74
N ASN A 327 19.48 -5.51 5.64
CA ASN A 327 18.54 -4.39 5.65
C ASN A 327 17.09 -4.82 5.92
N THR A 328 16.79 -6.12 5.85
CA THR A 328 15.45 -6.69 6.06
C THR A 328 14.99 -6.66 7.52
N TRP A 329 15.84 -6.29 8.47
CA TRP A 329 15.46 -6.16 9.89
C TRP A 329 14.62 -4.92 10.19
N ASP A 330 14.49 -4.02 9.22
CA ASP A 330 13.58 -2.89 9.34
C ASP A 330 12.10 -3.33 9.31
N LEU A 331 11.42 -3.17 10.47
CA LEU A 331 10.00 -3.50 10.64
C LEU A 331 9.06 -2.33 10.35
N GLY A 332 9.28 -1.60 9.25
CA GLY A 332 8.31 -0.62 8.76
C GLY A 332 6.93 -1.25 8.48
N LEU A 333 5.86 -0.46 8.49
CA LEU A 333 4.50 -0.98 8.29
C LEU A 333 4.34 -1.75 6.97
N ARG A 334 5.15 -1.41 5.95
CA ARG A 334 5.18 -2.15 4.68
C ARG A 334 5.80 -3.54 4.82
N SER A 335 6.85 -3.73 5.61
CA SER A 335 7.42 -5.06 5.84
C SER A 335 6.50 -5.90 6.73
N LEU A 336 5.89 -5.30 7.75
CA LEU A 336 4.87 -5.97 8.58
C LEU A 336 3.70 -6.53 7.77
N PHE A 337 3.27 -5.83 6.72
CA PHE A 337 2.23 -6.32 5.81
C PHE A 337 2.54 -7.70 5.21
N TYR A 338 3.82 -7.96 4.89
CA TYR A 338 4.25 -9.23 4.30
C TYR A 338 4.47 -10.34 5.34
N LEU A 339 4.36 -10.04 6.64
CA LEU A 339 4.38 -11.08 7.66
C LEU A 339 3.06 -11.89 7.72
N PHE A 340 2.00 -11.38 7.10
CA PHE A 340 0.69 -12.00 7.05
C PHE A 340 0.48 -12.74 5.73
N PRO A 341 -0.30 -13.83 5.70
CA PRO A 341 -0.58 -14.62 4.50
C PRO A 341 -1.64 -13.91 3.64
N ILE A 342 -1.27 -12.81 2.99
CA ILE A 342 -2.19 -12.02 2.17
C ILE A 342 -2.43 -12.72 0.83
N GLY A 343 -3.58 -13.37 0.67
CA GLY A 343 -3.98 -14.05 -0.57
C GLY A 343 -5.32 -13.60 -1.12
N ARG A 344 -5.69 -14.13 -2.30
CA ARG A 344 -7.01 -13.90 -2.92
C ARG A 344 -8.16 -14.53 -2.12
N ARG A 345 -7.84 -15.58 -1.35
CA ARG A 345 -8.75 -16.32 -0.48
C ARG A 345 -8.09 -16.39 0.89
N GLY A 346 -8.86 -16.20 1.96
CA GLY A 346 -8.37 -16.31 3.35
C GLY A 346 -8.55 -15.03 4.17
N GLN A 347 -8.23 -15.15 5.46
CA GLN A 347 -8.45 -14.09 6.46
C GLN A 347 -7.22 -13.19 6.65
N GLY A 348 -6.09 -13.45 5.96
CA GLY A 348 -4.82 -12.75 6.17
C GLY A 348 -4.92 -11.22 6.03
N ARG A 349 -5.67 -10.72 5.03
CA ARG A 349 -5.89 -9.27 4.86
C ARG A 349 -6.67 -8.66 6.02
N GLN A 350 -7.72 -9.34 6.48
CA GLN A 350 -8.52 -8.88 7.63
C GLN A 350 -7.69 -8.91 8.92
N ALA A 351 -6.92 -9.98 9.14
CA ALA A 351 -6.02 -10.11 10.28
C ALA A 351 -4.94 -9.01 10.30
N PHE A 352 -4.35 -8.69 9.13
CA PHE A 352 -3.43 -7.57 9.01
C PHE A 352 -4.07 -6.24 9.40
N PHE A 353 -5.29 -5.94 8.93
CA PHE A 353 -5.95 -4.68 9.28
C PHE A 353 -6.32 -4.59 10.75
N GLN A 354 -6.73 -5.68 11.37
CA GLN A 354 -6.95 -5.75 12.82
C GLN A 354 -5.65 -5.53 13.60
N PHE A 355 -4.56 -6.14 13.15
CA PHE A 355 -3.23 -5.94 13.74
C PHE A 355 -2.74 -4.50 13.55
N LEU A 356 -2.91 -3.92 12.36
CA LEU A 356 -2.54 -2.54 12.07
C LEU A 356 -3.35 -1.54 12.91
N GLU A 357 -4.64 -1.77 13.08
CA GLU A 357 -5.48 -0.97 13.98
C GLU A 357 -4.99 -1.08 15.42
N ALA A 358 -4.70 -2.28 15.91
CA ALA A 358 -4.14 -2.46 17.25
C ALA A 358 -2.80 -1.70 17.39
N LEU A 359 -1.92 -1.77 16.39
CA LEU A 359 -0.64 -1.07 16.37
C LEU A 359 -0.81 0.46 16.39
N LEU A 360 -1.68 1.00 15.55
CA LEU A 360 -1.92 2.45 15.45
C LEU A 360 -2.77 3.02 16.59
N THR A 361 -3.53 2.19 17.31
CA THR A 361 -4.38 2.62 18.44
C THR A 361 -3.89 2.08 19.80
N GLN A 362 -2.67 1.55 19.84
CA GLN A 362 -2.01 1.00 21.04
C GLN A 362 -2.87 -0.02 21.80
N ARG A 363 -3.56 -0.91 21.09
CA ARG A 363 -4.33 -1.99 21.71
C ARG A 363 -3.44 -3.22 21.95
N PRO A 364 -3.58 -3.91 23.10
CA PRO A 364 -2.79 -5.11 23.37
C PRO A 364 -2.96 -6.20 22.30
N VAL A 365 -1.86 -6.89 22.00
CA VAL A 365 -1.76 -7.97 21.03
C VAL A 365 -1.44 -9.27 21.74
N VAL A 366 -2.25 -10.29 21.46
CA VAL A 366 -2.00 -11.65 21.92
C VAL A 366 -1.13 -12.36 20.87
N PHE A 367 0.19 -12.40 21.07
CA PHE A 367 1.14 -12.90 20.07
C PHE A 367 0.83 -14.32 19.58
N ARG A 368 0.38 -15.22 20.47
CA ARG A 368 0.02 -16.61 20.10
C ARG A 368 -1.08 -16.71 19.04
N ASN A 369 -1.94 -15.69 18.93
CA ASN A 369 -3.00 -15.65 17.91
C ASN A 369 -2.43 -15.33 16.51
N LEU A 370 -1.23 -14.76 16.41
CA LEU A 370 -0.54 -14.49 15.15
C LEU A 370 0.23 -15.71 14.63
N ILE A 371 0.63 -16.62 15.51
CA ILE A 371 1.46 -17.79 15.18
C ILE A 371 0.86 -18.66 14.04
N PRO A 372 -0.44 -19.00 14.02
CA PRO A 372 -1.01 -19.76 12.90
C PRO A 372 -0.87 -19.04 11.55
N LEU A 373 -1.02 -17.71 11.53
CA LEU A 373 -0.84 -16.89 10.33
C LEU A 373 0.63 -16.86 9.89
N PHE A 374 1.56 -16.83 10.85
CA PHE A 374 2.98 -16.92 10.57
C PHE A 374 3.38 -18.28 10.01
N LEU A 375 2.81 -19.38 10.51
CA LEU A 375 3.04 -20.72 9.95
C LEU A 375 2.46 -20.88 8.56
N GLU A 376 1.32 -20.25 8.26
CA GLU A 376 0.80 -20.19 6.90
C GLU A 376 1.78 -19.45 5.98
N THR A 377 2.28 -18.29 6.38
CA THR A 377 3.27 -17.52 5.60
C THR A 377 4.60 -18.28 5.45
N ALA A 378 5.06 -18.95 6.50
CA ALA A 378 6.22 -19.84 6.44
C ALA A 378 6.00 -20.97 5.43
N SER A 379 4.79 -21.50 5.33
CA SER A 379 4.41 -22.54 4.36
C SER A 379 4.43 -22.02 2.92
N ILE A 380 4.15 -20.72 2.69
CA ILE A 380 4.30 -20.10 1.37
C ILE A 380 5.75 -20.21 0.91
N HIS A 381 6.69 -19.85 1.78
CA HIS A 381 8.12 -19.92 1.47
C HIS A 381 8.62 -21.37 1.36
N ARG A 382 8.26 -22.23 2.32
CA ARG A 382 8.74 -23.62 2.36
C ARG A 382 8.26 -24.45 1.17
N PHE A 383 7.03 -24.26 0.73
CA PHE A 383 6.40 -25.06 -0.34
C PHE A 383 6.20 -24.27 -1.63
N GLU A 384 6.80 -23.09 -1.74
CA GLU A 384 6.78 -22.21 -2.92
C GLU A 384 5.38 -21.87 -3.44
N LYS A 385 4.40 -21.71 -2.53
CA LYS A 385 2.98 -21.48 -2.86
C LYS A 385 2.66 -20.03 -3.25
N TYR A 386 3.59 -19.31 -3.86
CA TYR A 386 3.48 -17.87 -4.12
C TYR A 386 2.28 -17.47 -5.00
N GLY A 387 1.84 -18.33 -5.93
CA GLY A 387 0.78 -18.00 -6.89
C GLY A 387 -0.60 -17.67 -6.29
N ALA A 388 -0.87 -18.06 -5.05
CA ALA A 388 -2.12 -17.76 -4.34
C ALA A 388 -2.05 -16.48 -3.48
N TYR A 389 -0.86 -15.92 -3.29
CA TYR A 389 -0.57 -14.85 -2.34
C TYR A 389 0.09 -13.64 -3.02
N VAL A 390 0.18 -12.53 -2.29
CA VAL A 390 0.85 -11.30 -2.78
C VAL A 390 2.37 -11.39 -2.71
N HIS A 391 2.90 -12.33 -1.94
CA HIS A 391 4.33 -12.61 -1.81
C HIS A 391 4.90 -13.02 -3.16
N ARG A 392 6.07 -12.46 -3.50
CA ARG A 392 6.75 -12.80 -4.75
C ARG A 392 7.76 -13.92 -4.53
N PRO A 393 7.94 -14.83 -5.50
CA PRO A 393 8.97 -15.85 -5.40
C PRO A 393 10.36 -15.18 -5.35
N PRO A 394 11.16 -15.45 -4.30
CA PRO A 394 12.53 -14.99 -4.21
C PRO A 394 13.48 -15.90 -5.01
N LYS A 395 14.75 -15.49 -5.15
CA LYS A 395 15.80 -16.36 -5.70
C LYS A 395 16.07 -17.58 -4.81
N ASP A 396 16.00 -17.40 -3.50
CA ASP A 396 16.19 -18.46 -2.50
C ASP A 396 15.01 -18.45 -1.52
N SER A 397 14.12 -19.45 -1.66
CA SER A 397 12.91 -19.60 -0.86
C SER A 397 13.20 -20.04 0.57
N GLU A 398 14.25 -20.82 0.79
CA GLU A 398 14.65 -21.29 2.12
C GLU A 398 15.35 -20.19 2.92
N PHE A 399 16.18 -19.37 2.29
CA PHE A 399 16.73 -18.17 2.91
C PHE A 399 15.62 -17.20 3.32
N MET A 400 14.67 -16.94 2.41
CA MET A 400 13.54 -16.07 2.74
C MET A 400 12.64 -16.62 3.85
N LEU A 401 12.45 -17.94 3.94
CA LEU A 401 11.79 -18.57 5.07
C LEU A 401 12.48 -18.21 6.40
N ARG A 402 13.82 -18.28 6.45
CA ARG A 402 14.60 -17.96 7.65
C ARG A 402 14.49 -16.47 8.01
N VAL A 403 14.64 -15.60 7.02
CA VAL A 403 14.48 -14.15 7.20
C VAL A 403 13.10 -13.83 7.75
N PHE A 404 12.05 -14.37 7.12
CA PHE A 404 10.66 -14.21 7.57
C PHE A 404 10.46 -14.67 9.03
N LEU A 405 10.93 -15.86 9.38
CA LEU A 405 10.79 -16.40 10.75
C LEU A 405 11.51 -15.52 11.78
N VAL A 406 12.68 -14.98 11.46
CA VAL A 406 13.39 -14.02 12.32
C VAL A 406 12.64 -12.69 12.41
N GLN A 407 12.07 -12.17 11.32
CA GLN A 407 11.25 -10.95 11.36
C GLN A 407 10.03 -11.11 12.28
N THR A 408 9.40 -12.28 12.35
CA THR A 408 8.30 -12.51 13.31
C THR A 408 8.75 -12.51 14.77
N GLN A 409 10.01 -12.89 15.04
CA GLN A 409 10.61 -12.82 16.38
C GLN A 409 10.93 -11.36 16.73
N LEU A 410 11.52 -10.61 15.80
CA LEU A 410 11.75 -9.17 15.94
C LEU A 410 10.44 -8.41 16.15
N LEU A 411 9.34 -8.83 15.51
CA LEU A 411 8.01 -8.26 15.76
C LEU A 411 7.58 -8.46 17.22
N ARG A 412 7.87 -9.61 17.85
CA ARG A 412 7.60 -9.82 19.27
C ARG A 412 8.37 -8.81 20.13
N ILE A 413 9.66 -8.61 19.86
CA ILE A 413 10.50 -7.62 20.56
C ILE A 413 9.96 -6.20 20.36
N MET A 414 9.60 -5.83 19.12
CA MET A 414 9.03 -4.52 18.83
C MET A 414 7.70 -4.29 19.58
N LEU A 415 6.84 -5.30 19.68
CA LEU A 415 5.60 -5.21 20.45
C LEU A 415 5.87 -5.10 21.96
N ASP A 416 6.93 -5.71 22.47
CA ASP A 416 7.36 -5.57 23.85
C ASP A 416 7.85 -4.14 24.15
N HIS A 417 8.69 -3.55 23.29
CA HIS A 417 9.09 -2.14 23.39
C HIS A 417 7.92 -1.17 23.36
N LEU A 418 6.82 -1.52 22.68
CA LEU A 418 5.58 -0.74 22.64
C LEU A 418 4.66 -1.01 23.85
N ALA A 419 5.05 -1.90 24.77
CA ALA A 419 4.24 -2.40 25.89
C ALA A 419 2.88 -2.96 25.43
N MET A 420 2.86 -3.61 24.26
CA MET A 420 1.65 -4.12 23.62
C MET A 420 1.42 -5.62 23.81
N LEU A 421 2.36 -6.36 24.38
CA LEU A 421 2.17 -7.79 24.62
C LEU A 421 1.27 -7.99 25.85
N ILE A 422 0.25 -8.83 25.71
CA ILE A 422 -0.47 -9.33 26.90
C ILE A 422 0.43 -10.37 27.57
N PRO A 423 0.76 -10.22 28.88
CA PRO A 423 1.54 -11.21 29.61
C PRO A 423 0.88 -12.58 29.44
N SER A 424 1.64 -13.53 28.88
CA SER A 424 1.21 -14.92 28.89
C SER A 424 1.30 -15.35 30.35
N GLY A 425 0.20 -15.81 30.95
CA GLY A 425 0.13 -16.19 32.38
C GLY A 425 0.99 -17.39 32.81
N GLY A 426 2.11 -17.62 32.15
CA GLY A 426 3.20 -18.46 32.64
C GLY A 426 4.01 -17.70 33.67
N VAL A 427 4.62 -18.46 34.59
CA VAL A 427 5.50 -17.93 35.63
C VAL A 427 6.58 -17.05 34.98
N SER A 428 6.49 -15.74 35.21
CA SER A 428 7.57 -14.79 34.92
C SER A 428 8.82 -15.29 35.65
N MET A 429 9.98 -15.23 34.99
CA MET A 429 11.24 -15.72 35.57
C MET A 429 11.61 -14.92 36.82
N SER A 430 11.15 -15.41 37.95
CA SER A 430 11.84 -15.33 39.21
C SER A 430 11.68 -16.69 39.89
N ASP A 431 12.81 -17.27 40.27
CA ASP A 431 12.98 -18.43 41.14
C ASP A 431 12.74 -19.84 40.58
N SER A 432 13.74 -20.35 39.86
CA SER A 432 14.20 -21.72 40.13
C SER A 432 15.72 -21.85 39.94
N ALA A 433 16.39 -22.47 40.91
CA ALA A 433 17.85 -22.68 40.93
C ALA A 433 18.42 -23.45 39.73
N LEU A 434 17.56 -24.04 38.89
CA LEU A 434 17.94 -24.77 37.67
C LEU A 434 18.25 -23.85 36.48
N THR A 435 17.83 -22.59 36.53
CA THR A 435 18.09 -21.62 35.45
C THR A 435 19.59 -21.34 35.32
N ASP A 436 20.34 -21.30 36.42
CA ASP A 436 21.77 -20.99 36.40
C ASP A 436 22.61 -22.11 35.80
N GLU A 437 22.27 -23.38 36.06
CA GLU A 437 22.95 -24.52 35.45
C GLU A 437 22.68 -24.59 33.94
N VAL A 438 21.42 -24.42 33.53
CA VAL A 438 21.06 -24.38 32.10
C VAL A 438 21.70 -23.18 31.41
N ARG A 439 21.73 -22.00 32.06
CA ARG A 439 22.35 -20.77 31.53
C ARG A 439 23.84 -20.97 31.24
N ARG A 440 24.56 -21.78 32.02
CA ARG A 440 25.98 -22.11 31.76
C ARG A 440 26.19 -22.98 30.52
N LEU A 441 25.19 -23.78 30.13
CA LEU A 441 25.25 -24.66 28.96
C LEU A 441 24.89 -23.94 27.66
N VAL A 442 24.24 -22.78 27.74
CA VAL A 442 23.79 -22.01 26.59
C VAL A 442 24.72 -20.83 26.34
N PRO A 443 25.23 -20.63 25.12
CA PRO A 443 26.02 -19.44 24.78
C PRO A 443 25.31 -18.13 25.16
N SER A 444 26.05 -17.15 25.67
CA SER A 444 25.49 -15.92 26.24
C SER A 444 24.70 -15.09 25.22
N ASP A 445 25.11 -15.07 23.96
CA ASP A 445 24.44 -14.42 22.84
C ASP A 445 23.06 -15.05 22.56
N VAL A 446 23.00 -16.39 22.58
CA VAL A 446 21.75 -17.16 22.43
C VAL A 446 20.83 -16.91 23.62
N TRP A 447 21.38 -16.92 24.83
CA TRP A 447 20.60 -16.68 26.04
C TRP A 447 20.01 -15.28 26.08
N ALA A 448 20.81 -14.25 25.78
CA ALA A 448 20.37 -12.86 25.69
C ALA A 448 19.25 -12.68 24.67
N TYR A 449 19.34 -13.37 23.52
CA TYR A 449 18.30 -13.32 22.50
C TYR A 449 16.98 -13.98 22.97
N MET A 450 17.05 -15.12 23.69
CA MET A 450 15.86 -15.74 24.29
C MET A 450 15.27 -14.90 25.44
N GLU A 451 16.09 -14.16 26.19
CA GLU A 451 15.64 -13.20 27.20
C GLU A 451 14.93 -11.99 26.56
N ALA A 452 15.48 -11.43 25.48
CA ALA A 452 14.84 -10.33 24.75
C ALA A 452 13.48 -10.72 24.15
N LEU A 453 13.30 -12.00 23.80
CA LEU A 453 12.01 -12.53 23.36
C LEU A 453 11.04 -12.86 24.52
N ASP A 454 11.47 -12.74 25.77
CA ASP A 454 10.73 -13.15 26.96
C ASP A 454 10.19 -14.60 26.84
N LEU A 455 11.06 -15.54 26.46
CA LEU A 455 10.66 -16.93 26.27
C LEU A 455 10.47 -17.66 27.60
N ASN A 456 9.35 -18.37 27.75
CA ASN A 456 9.12 -19.29 28.86
C ASN A 456 9.88 -20.63 28.69
N LEU A 457 9.82 -21.53 29.68
CA LEU A 457 10.57 -22.80 29.68
C LEU A 457 10.29 -23.66 28.43
N ALA A 458 9.01 -23.83 28.05
CA ALA A 458 8.64 -24.62 26.88
C ALA A 458 9.14 -23.96 25.58
N GLU A 459 8.97 -22.64 25.46
CA GLU A 459 9.44 -21.87 24.30
C GLU A 459 10.97 -21.96 24.16
N ARG A 460 11.73 -21.82 25.24
CA ARG A 460 13.20 -21.98 25.24
C ARG A 460 13.61 -23.39 24.83
N ALA A 461 12.98 -24.42 25.37
CA ALA A 461 13.26 -25.81 24.98
C ALA A 461 13.04 -26.05 23.48
N LEU A 462 11.90 -25.57 22.96
CA LEU A 462 11.55 -25.69 21.54
C LEU A 462 12.50 -24.87 20.65
N PHE A 463 12.89 -23.68 21.09
CA PHE A 463 13.85 -22.82 20.40
C PHE A 463 15.23 -23.50 20.31
N LEU A 464 15.74 -24.03 21.42
CA LEU A 464 17.02 -24.78 21.41
C LEU A 464 16.94 -26.05 20.56
N LEU A 465 15.82 -26.77 20.58
CA LEU A 465 15.59 -27.89 19.65
C LEU A 465 15.67 -27.42 18.19
N GLY A 466 15.05 -26.28 17.88
CA GLY A 466 15.15 -25.61 16.59
C GLY A 466 16.59 -25.29 16.20
N MET A 467 17.38 -24.75 17.12
CA MET A 467 18.79 -24.46 16.85
C MET A 467 19.60 -25.72 16.49
N LEU A 468 19.35 -26.83 17.19
CA LEU A 468 19.98 -28.13 16.88
C LEU A 468 19.54 -28.66 15.51
N VAL A 469 18.27 -28.45 15.13
CA VAL A 469 17.81 -28.69 13.75
C VAL A 469 18.59 -27.84 12.75
N GLY A 470 18.84 -26.56 13.06
CA GLY A 470 19.67 -25.67 12.25
C GLY A 470 21.11 -26.16 12.10
N GLU A 471 21.73 -26.69 13.15
CA GLU A 471 23.08 -27.26 13.09
C GLU A 471 23.16 -28.46 12.13
N VAL A 472 22.17 -29.36 12.18
CA VAL A 472 22.09 -30.47 11.22
C VAL A 472 21.85 -29.94 9.81
N ALA A 473 20.96 -28.96 9.64
CA ALA A 473 20.66 -28.37 8.33
C ALA A 473 21.89 -27.74 7.69
N LEU A 474 22.72 -27.00 8.45
CA LEU A 474 23.99 -26.44 7.96
C LEU A 474 24.92 -27.53 7.39
N LYS A 475 25.00 -28.70 8.04
CA LYS A 475 25.78 -29.83 7.54
C LYS A 475 25.13 -30.51 6.33
N GLN A 476 23.81 -30.50 6.22
CA GLN A 476 23.11 -31.05 5.05
C GLN A 476 23.23 -30.14 3.82
N GLN A 477 23.26 -28.83 3.99
CA GLN A 477 23.36 -27.87 2.89
C GLN A 477 24.62 -28.05 2.03
N THR A 478 25.72 -28.56 2.59
CA THR A 478 26.92 -28.90 1.81
C THR A 478 26.67 -29.99 0.77
N THR A 479 25.55 -30.71 0.86
CA THR A 479 25.10 -31.75 -0.07
C THR A 479 23.96 -31.28 -0.98
N GLY A 480 23.61 -29.98 -0.96
CA GLY A 480 22.63 -29.36 -1.85
C GLY A 480 21.15 -29.51 -1.46
N SER A 481 20.84 -30.11 -0.30
CA SER A 481 19.46 -30.22 0.21
C SER A 481 19.40 -30.16 1.74
N THR A 482 18.20 -29.90 2.29
CA THR A 482 17.93 -29.85 3.74
C THR A 482 16.83 -30.83 4.20
N PRO A 483 17.05 -32.16 4.08
CA PRO A 483 16.05 -33.16 4.45
C PRO A 483 15.52 -33.05 5.89
N ILE A 484 16.28 -32.47 6.82
CA ILE A 484 15.85 -32.31 8.22
C ILE A 484 14.56 -31.49 8.35
N LEU A 485 14.33 -30.52 7.45
CA LEU A 485 13.10 -29.73 7.44
C LEU A 485 11.86 -30.55 7.11
N ASN A 486 11.99 -31.69 6.42
CA ASN A 486 10.86 -32.59 6.13
C ASN A 486 10.32 -33.28 7.38
N LYS A 487 11.08 -33.28 8.49
CA LYS A 487 10.62 -33.79 9.78
C LYS A 487 9.76 -32.79 10.56
N ILE A 488 9.68 -31.53 10.11
CA ILE A 488 8.87 -30.49 10.75
C ILE A 488 7.51 -30.38 10.05
N HIS A 489 6.44 -30.52 10.82
CA HIS A 489 5.07 -30.34 10.32
C HIS A 489 4.64 -28.87 10.47
N PHE A 490 4.61 -28.13 9.36
CA PHE A 490 4.22 -26.71 9.33
C PHE A 490 2.75 -26.45 9.70
N GLN A 491 1.89 -27.47 9.62
CA GLN A 491 0.49 -27.40 10.09
C GLN A 491 0.35 -27.55 11.61
N GLY A 492 1.43 -27.85 12.33
CA GLY A 492 1.44 -28.03 13.77
C GLY A 492 2.02 -29.38 14.21
N MET A 493 2.80 -29.36 15.29
CA MET A 493 3.40 -30.52 15.93
C MET A 493 2.86 -30.67 17.35
N ASP A 494 2.08 -31.71 17.59
CA ASP A 494 1.72 -32.11 18.95
C ASP A 494 2.96 -32.50 19.78
N ALA A 495 2.78 -32.64 21.08
CA ALA A 495 3.86 -32.97 22.01
C ALA A 495 4.60 -34.27 21.66
N ASN A 496 3.91 -35.27 21.11
CA ASN A 496 4.51 -36.55 20.73
C ASN A 496 5.43 -36.39 19.53
N LYS A 497 5.03 -35.61 18.52
CA LYS A 497 5.87 -35.28 17.36
C LYS A 497 7.11 -34.50 17.77
N VAL A 498 6.97 -33.52 18.67
CA VAL A 498 8.12 -32.77 19.21
C VAL A 498 9.09 -33.70 19.94
N ARG A 499 8.58 -34.56 20.83
CA ARG A 499 9.42 -35.54 21.57
C ARG A 499 10.12 -36.50 20.61
N ARG A 500 9.44 -36.98 19.58
CA ARG A 500 10.06 -37.82 18.53
C ARG A 500 11.18 -37.07 17.82
N LEU A 501 10.94 -35.83 17.38
CA LEU A 501 11.96 -34.99 16.76
C LEU A 501 13.17 -34.78 17.69
N SER A 502 12.93 -34.53 18.99
CA SER A 502 13.99 -34.35 19.98
C SER A 502 14.86 -35.60 20.18
N ASN A 503 14.31 -36.80 19.97
CA ASN A 503 15.07 -38.05 20.03
C ASN A 503 15.85 -38.27 18.74
N GLU A 504 15.21 -38.04 17.60
CA GLU A 504 15.81 -38.21 16.29
C GLU A 504 16.96 -37.22 16.04
N ILE A 505 16.89 -35.99 16.58
CA ILE A 505 17.92 -34.97 16.32
C ILE A 505 19.30 -35.40 16.80
N LEU A 506 19.39 -36.15 17.91
CA LEU A 506 20.68 -36.65 18.41
C LEU A 506 21.31 -37.62 17.40
N GLU A 507 20.53 -38.54 16.85
CA GLU A 507 21.02 -39.46 15.83
C GLU A 507 21.36 -38.73 14.53
N GLN A 508 20.55 -37.75 14.12
CA GLN A 508 20.86 -36.93 12.95
C GLN A 508 22.17 -36.15 13.13
N MET A 509 22.43 -35.59 14.31
CA MET A 509 23.70 -34.91 14.60
C MET A 509 24.90 -35.87 14.53
N ARG A 510 24.75 -37.14 14.91
CA ARG A 510 25.81 -38.16 14.76
C ARG A 510 26.06 -38.48 13.28
N ILE A 511 25.00 -38.74 12.52
CA ILE A 511 25.07 -39.09 11.09
C ILE A 511 25.78 -37.98 10.30
N TYR A 512 25.38 -36.72 10.50
CA TYR A 512 25.91 -35.57 9.76
C TYR A 512 27.14 -34.92 10.42
N LYS A 513 27.73 -35.58 11.44
CA LYS A 513 28.91 -35.08 12.17
C LYS A 513 28.74 -33.63 12.68
N ALA A 514 27.54 -33.30 13.15
CA ALA A 514 27.20 -32.01 13.78
C ALA A 514 27.43 -32.03 15.31
N LEU A 515 27.78 -33.19 15.88
CA LEU A 515 28.02 -33.34 17.32
C LEU A 515 29.39 -32.76 17.72
N ASN A 516 29.39 -31.75 18.58
CA ASN A 516 30.56 -31.10 19.18
C ASN A 516 30.22 -30.67 20.62
N PRO A 517 31.18 -30.18 21.44
CA PRO A 517 30.89 -29.77 22.82
C PRO A 517 29.70 -28.79 22.92
N ARG A 518 29.68 -27.74 22.09
CA ARG A 518 28.60 -26.76 22.07
C ARG A 518 27.23 -27.39 21.75
N THR A 519 27.13 -28.25 20.74
CA THR A 519 25.85 -28.87 20.38
C THR A 519 25.39 -29.93 21.39
N LYS A 520 26.32 -30.54 22.14
CA LYS A 520 26.00 -31.40 23.29
C LYS A 520 25.44 -30.59 24.46
N ASP A 521 26.05 -29.45 24.78
CA ASP A 521 25.60 -28.58 25.86
C ASP A 521 24.21 -28.00 25.55
N LEU A 522 24.00 -27.55 24.31
CA LEU A 522 22.68 -27.12 23.82
C LEU A 522 21.64 -28.23 23.87
N PHE A 523 22.00 -29.47 23.53
CA PHE A 523 21.10 -30.62 23.64
C PHE A 523 20.75 -30.94 25.09
N ALA A 524 21.73 -30.89 26.00
CA ALA A 524 21.49 -31.08 27.44
C ALA A 524 20.57 -29.99 28.01
N ALA A 525 20.85 -28.72 27.71
CA ALA A 525 20.02 -27.58 28.10
C ALA A 525 18.58 -27.73 27.58
N MET A 526 18.41 -28.08 26.30
CA MET A 526 17.11 -28.32 25.68
C MET A 526 16.32 -29.42 26.42
N ARG A 527 16.96 -30.52 26.80
CA ARG A 527 16.31 -31.62 27.52
C ARG A 527 15.87 -31.23 28.91
N VAL A 528 16.74 -30.59 29.68
CA VAL A 528 16.42 -30.11 31.04
C VAL A 528 15.20 -29.18 30.99
N LEU A 529 15.19 -28.21 30.07
CA LEU A 529 14.08 -27.27 29.92
C LEU A 529 12.79 -27.98 29.48
N MET A 530 12.88 -28.93 28.55
CA MET A 530 11.71 -29.67 28.04
C MET A 530 11.06 -30.54 29.13
N ASP A 531 11.86 -31.18 29.97
CA ASP A 531 11.38 -32.01 31.07
C ASP A 531 10.73 -31.16 32.18
N GLN A 532 11.27 -29.95 32.43
CA GLN A 532 10.74 -29.02 33.43
C GLN A 532 9.46 -28.31 33.03
N ALA A 533 9.25 -28.07 31.72
CA ALA A 533 8.08 -27.36 31.22
C ALA A 533 6.74 -28.03 31.59
N ARG A 534 6.75 -29.29 32.05
CA ARG A 534 5.62 -30.19 32.37
C ARG A 534 4.73 -30.49 31.15
N ASN A 535 4.27 -29.46 30.44
CA ASN A 535 3.51 -29.53 29.20
C ASN A 535 4.18 -28.69 28.11
N LEU A 536 4.12 -29.20 26.87
CA LEU A 536 4.45 -28.40 25.69
C LEU A 536 3.27 -27.50 25.31
N LEU A 537 3.49 -26.62 24.35
CA LEU A 537 2.53 -25.61 23.91
C LEU A 537 1.51 -26.22 22.93
N SER A 538 0.63 -25.38 22.36
CA SER A 538 -0.26 -25.81 21.28
C SER A 538 0.54 -26.32 20.07
N PRO A 539 -0.05 -27.17 19.19
CA PRO A 539 0.66 -27.68 18.03
C PRO A 539 1.27 -26.60 17.13
N ALA A 540 0.59 -25.47 16.97
CA ALA A 540 1.10 -24.34 16.19
C ALA A 540 2.28 -23.66 16.90
N GLU A 541 2.17 -23.38 18.19
CA GLU A 541 3.26 -22.78 18.99
C GLU A 541 4.51 -23.66 19.02
N ASN A 542 4.33 -24.98 19.22
CA ASN A 542 5.42 -25.95 19.18
C ASN A 542 6.20 -25.89 17.86
N THR A 543 5.49 -25.92 16.74
CA THR A 543 6.11 -25.82 15.42
C THR A 543 6.81 -24.48 15.23
N TYR A 544 6.17 -23.39 15.62
CA TYR A 544 6.70 -22.05 15.45
C TYR A 544 8.02 -21.83 16.21
N TRP A 545 8.11 -22.25 17.47
CA TRP A 545 9.33 -22.04 18.25
C TRP A 545 10.50 -22.93 17.79
N VAL A 546 10.22 -24.15 17.31
CA VAL A 546 11.23 -24.98 16.64
C VAL A 546 11.72 -24.31 15.35
N LEU A 547 10.82 -23.80 14.51
CA LEU A 547 11.21 -23.08 13.30
C LEU A 547 11.95 -21.78 13.61
N SER A 548 11.59 -21.10 14.69
CA SER A 548 12.22 -19.86 15.14
C SER A 548 13.69 -20.08 15.52
N GLY A 549 13.96 -21.12 16.31
CA GLY A 549 15.33 -21.50 16.67
C GLY A 549 16.16 -21.96 15.47
N TYR A 550 15.53 -22.69 14.53
CA TYR A 550 16.16 -23.07 13.26
C TYR A 550 16.59 -21.82 12.48
N ALA A 551 15.69 -20.86 12.29
CA ALA A 551 15.97 -19.64 11.54
C ALA A 551 17.03 -18.77 12.22
N PHE A 552 16.92 -18.59 13.54
CA PHE A 552 17.90 -17.86 14.34
C PHE A 552 19.30 -18.48 14.20
N ARG A 553 19.42 -19.82 14.28
CA ARG A 553 20.73 -20.47 14.15
C ARG A 553 21.43 -20.13 12.84
N HIS A 554 20.70 -20.00 11.74
CA HIS A 554 21.28 -19.67 10.43
C HIS A 554 21.63 -18.18 10.29
N LEU A 555 20.99 -17.30 11.04
CA LEU A 555 21.08 -15.85 10.89
C LEU A 555 21.73 -15.16 12.09
N GLN A 556 22.08 -15.88 13.15
CA GLN A 556 22.81 -15.33 14.29
C GLN A 556 24.20 -14.85 13.86
N ARG A 557 24.66 -13.74 14.43
CA ARG A 557 26.02 -13.24 14.22
C ARG A 557 26.99 -14.11 15.00
N PHE A 558 27.93 -14.76 14.32
CA PHE A 558 29.03 -15.43 15.00
C PHE A 558 30.10 -14.40 15.36
N GLY A 559 30.57 -14.42 16.61
CA GLY A 559 31.58 -13.48 17.12
C GLY A 559 32.76 -13.26 16.16
N GLN A 560 32.71 -12.17 15.42
CA GLN A 560 33.84 -11.46 14.85
C GLN A 560 33.77 -10.05 15.43
N SER A 561 34.85 -9.62 16.09
CA SER A 561 35.03 -8.23 16.51
C SER A 561 34.75 -7.26 15.35
N PRO A 562 34.28 -6.04 15.62
CA PRO A 562 34.03 -5.04 14.59
C PRO A 562 35.38 -4.51 14.05
N SER A 563 35.92 -5.14 13.01
CA SER A 563 36.93 -4.54 12.15
C SER A 563 36.99 -5.27 10.81
N THR A 564 36.88 -4.46 9.73
CA THR A 564 37.18 -4.76 8.31
C THR A 564 36.29 -5.84 7.66
N SER A 565 35.53 -5.61 6.59
CA SER A 565 35.66 -4.67 5.47
C SER A 565 34.28 -4.47 4.83
N THR A 566 33.95 -3.22 4.58
CA THR A 566 32.88 -2.78 3.68
C THR A 566 33.25 -3.20 2.26
N GLU A 567 32.51 -4.14 1.68
CA GLU A 567 32.33 -4.18 0.23
C GLU A 567 30.83 -4.18 -0.06
N GLU A 568 30.42 -3.05 -0.62
CA GLU A 568 29.12 -2.81 -1.21
C GLU A 568 28.79 -3.91 -2.21
N GLN A 569 27.74 -4.68 -1.94
CA GLN A 569 26.90 -5.22 -2.99
C GLN A 569 25.48 -4.68 -2.80
N SER A 570 25.35 -3.43 -3.20
CA SER A 570 24.09 -2.84 -3.62
C SER A 570 23.52 -3.60 -4.82
N GLN A 571 22.19 -3.77 -4.80
CA GLN A 571 21.23 -3.90 -5.93
C GLN A 571 20.61 -5.29 -6.16
N PRO A 572 19.38 -5.35 -6.70
CA PRO A 572 18.25 -4.42 -6.60
C PRO A 572 17.04 -5.00 -5.84
#